data_AF-A0A933UYT5-F1
#
_entry.id   AF-A0A933UYT5-F1
#
_cell.length_a   1.000
_cell.length_b   1.000
_cell.length_c   1.000
_cell.angle_alpha   90.00
_cell.angle_beta   90.00
_cell.angle_gamma   90.00
#
_symmetry.space_group_name_H-M   'P 1'
#
loop_
_entity.id
_entity.type
_entity.pdbx_description
1 polymer ?
#
loop_
_entity_poly.entity_id
_entity_poly.type
_entity_poly.pdbx_seq_one_letter_code
_entity_poly.pdbx_strand_id
1 'polypeptide(L)'
;MALTKTQTIGFCEGVIEFLAKNRDALAVKGVDADNWITELQNRTTDTVKAEAAHNALKALLRDTTAATQEAMNAAYRSASFKLNGAMGALGNDTEIAKQAARLRSRISRKARKNADDTVKDAA
;
A
#
# COMPACT_ATOMS: atom_id res chain seq x y z
N MET A 1 -11.07 8.91 19.94
CA MET A 1 -10.31 9.53 18.84
C MET A 1 -8.85 9.20 19.06
N ALA A 2 -8.15 8.62 18.07
CA ALA A 2 -6.73 8.28 18.23
C ALA A 2 -5.85 9.51 17.98
N LEU A 3 -4.76 9.66 18.74
CA LEU A 3 -3.81 10.76 18.56
C LEU A 3 -3.10 10.65 17.21
N THR A 4 -2.82 11.80 16.60
CA THR A 4 -1.99 11.86 15.39
C THR A 4 -0.51 11.69 15.73
N LYS A 5 0.30 11.28 14.75
CA LYS A 5 1.73 11.00 14.93
C LYS A 5 2.50 12.20 15.51
N THR A 6 2.25 13.39 14.95
CA THR A 6 2.85 14.64 15.42
C THR A 6 2.45 14.95 16.86
N GLN A 7 1.19 14.69 17.23
CA GLN A 7 0.72 14.88 18.60
C GLN A 7 1.40 13.88 19.56
N THR A 8 1.56 12.63 19.15
CA THR A 8 2.24 11.62 19.98
C THR A 8 3.71 11.93 20.17
N ILE A 9 4.44 12.28 19.09
CA ILE A 9 5.87 12.65 19.18
C ILE A 9 6.04 13.91 20.02
N GLY A 10 5.27 14.97 19.75
CA GLY A 10 5.35 16.22 20.50
C GLY A 10 4.98 16.03 21.98
N PHE A 11 4.07 15.12 22.30
CA PHE A 11 3.79 14.76 23.68
C PHE A 11 4.99 14.07 24.34
N CYS A 12 5.62 13.08 23.70
CA CYS A 12 6.81 12.42 24.23
C CYS A 12 7.96 13.41 24.44
N GLU A 13 8.20 14.32 23.49
CA GLU A 13 9.21 15.38 23.61
C GLU A 13 8.92 16.32 24.78
N GLY A 14 7.67 16.75 24.94
CA GLY A 14 7.26 17.59 26.06
C GLY A 14 7.41 16.89 27.42
N VAL A 15 7.13 15.59 27.49
CA VAL A 15 7.34 14.78 28.71
C VAL A 15 8.85 14.64 29.01
N ILE A 16 9.68 14.37 28.00
CA ILE A 16 11.14 14.33 28.17
C ILE A 16 11.66 15.66 28.70
N GLU A 17 11.23 16.77 28.12
CA GLU A 17 11.64 18.11 28.56
C GLU A 17 11.20 18.39 30.00
N PHE A 18 9.96 18.02 30.35
CA PHE A 18 9.46 18.13 31.71
C PHE A 18 10.29 17.32 32.71
N LEU A 19 10.57 16.05 32.40
CA LEU A 19 11.38 15.18 33.25
C LEU A 19 12.80 15.71 33.41
N ALA A 20 13.42 16.18 32.32
CA ALA A 20 14.77 16.74 32.34
C ALA A 20 14.85 18.02 33.19
N LYS A 21 13.86 18.92 33.08
CA LYS A 21 13.82 20.17 33.86
C LYS A 21 13.58 19.96 35.36
N ASN A 22 12.85 18.91 35.72
CA ASN A 22 12.45 18.64 37.11
C ASN A 22 13.24 17.48 37.74
N ARG A 23 14.36 17.09 37.12
CA ARG A 23 15.16 15.91 37.49
C ARG A 23 15.56 15.90 38.96
N ASP A 24 16.07 17.02 39.47
CA ASP A 24 16.52 17.13 40.87
C ASP A 24 15.35 16.99 41.86
N ALA A 25 14.21 17.61 41.54
CA ALA A 25 13.00 17.52 42.37
C ALA A 25 12.43 16.10 42.39
N LEU A 26 12.52 15.37 41.28
CA LEU A 26 12.12 13.97 41.17
C LEU A 26 13.09 13.05 41.94
N ALA A 27 14.40 13.31 41.88
CA ALA A 27 15.42 12.55 42.59
C ALA A 27 15.23 12.64 44.12
N VAL A 28 14.87 13.82 44.65
CA VAL A 28 14.52 14.00 46.08
C VAL A 28 13.31 13.14 46.49
N LYS A 29 12.43 12.79 45.56
CA LYS A 29 11.29 11.89 45.77
C LYS A 29 11.60 10.43 45.48
N GLY A 30 12.85 10.09 45.18
CA GLY A 30 13.29 8.73 44.88
C GLY A 30 12.96 8.27 43.46
N VAL A 31 12.63 9.19 42.55
CA VAL A 31 12.38 8.88 41.13
C VAL A 31 13.63 9.18 40.32
N ASP A 32 14.16 8.14 39.67
CA ASP A 32 15.21 8.28 38.66
C ASP A 32 14.59 8.51 37.27
N ALA A 33 14.61 9.77 36.83
CA ALA A 33 14.02 10.19 35.56
C ALA A 33 14.87 9.78 34.33
N ASP A 34 16.12 9.33 34.51
CA ASP A 34 17.08 9.16 33.42
C ASP A 34 16.72 7.99 32.52
N ASN A 35 16.34 6.88 33.16
CA ASN A 35 15.90 5.69 32.47
C ASN A 35 14.64 5.98 31.65
N TRP A 36 13.71 6.78 32.20
CA TRP A 36 12.47 7.14 31.52
C TRP A 36 12.71 8.09 30.34
N ILE A 37 13.59 9.08 30.51
CA ILE A 37 13.99 9.97 29.43
C ILE A 37 14.63 9.16 28.29
N THR A 38 15.57 8.27 28.62
CA THR A 38 16.26 7.43 27.65
C THR A 38 15.28 6.52 26.91
N GLU A 39 14.35 5.88 27.63
CA GLU A 39 13.31 5.04 27.03
C GLU A 39 12.44 5.84 26.06
N LEU A 40 11.95 7.01 26.48
CA LEU A 40 11.10 7.86 25.63
C LEU A 40 11.85 8.34 24.39
N GLN A 41 13.12 8.72 24.51
CA GLN A 41 13.96 9.11 23.37
C GLN A 41 14.12 7.97 22.35
N ASN A 42 14.36 6.75 22.85
CA ASN A 42 14.46 5.56 22.00
C ASN A 42 13.13 5.28 21.28
N ARG A 43 12.00 5.30 22.01
CA ARG A 43 10.67 5.09 21.42
C ARG A 43 10.31 6.13 20.36
N THR A 44 10.64 7.41 20.60
CA THR A 44 10.44 8.48 19.60
C THR A 44 11.27 8.22 18.35
N THR A 45 12.55 7.85 18.53
CA THR A 45 13.46 7.53 17.42
C THR A 45 12.96 6.34 16.60
N ASP A 46 12.54 5.26 17.25
CA ASP A 46 12.04 4.07 16.58
C ASP A 46 10.74 4.36 15.81
N THR A 47 9.87 5.19 16.38
CA THR A 47 8.64 5.64 15.70
C THR A 47 8.95 6.41 14.42
N VAL A 48 9.92 7.33 14.46
CA VAL A 48 10.34 8.10 13.28
C VAL A 48 10.94 7.18 12.21
N LYS A 49 11.77 6.22 12.60
CA LYS A 49 12.35 5.23 11.67
C LYS A 49 11.28 4.35 11.02
N ALA A 50 10.35 3.84 11.82
CA ALA A 50 9.25 3.03 11.32
C ALA A 50 8.38 3.81 10.32
N GLU A 51 8.16 5.10 10.56
CA GLU A 51 7.42 5.95 9.64
C GLU A 51 8.14 6.18 8.31
N ALA A 52 9.45 6.43 8.36
CA ALA A 52 10.26 6.56 7.16
C ALA A 52 10.20 5.28 6.32
N ALA A 53 10.31 4.11 6.96
CA ALA A 53 10.19 2.82 6.30
C ALA A 53 8.80 2.61 5.67
N HIS A 54 7.73 2.95 6.40
CA HIS A 54 6.36 2.85 5.89
C HIS A 54 6.12 3.75 4.66
N ASN A 55 6.65 4.97 4.66
CA ASN A 55 6.56 5.86 3.51
C ASN A 55 7.34 5.34 2.29
N ALA A 56 8.52 4.76 2.51
CA ALA A 56 9.28 4.09 1.45
C ALA A 56 8.50 2.90 0.86
N LEU A 57 7.86 2.08 1.71
CA LEU A 57 7.04 0.97 1.26
C LEU A 57 5.81 1.42 0.47
N LYS A 58 5.18 2.55 0.85
CA LYS A 58 4.08 3.14 0.06
C LYS A 58 4.52 3.58 -1.32
N ALA A 59 5.69 4.20 -1.42
CA ALA A 59 6.26 4.58 -2.71
C ALA A 59 6.52 3.33 -3.57
N LEU A 60 7.18 2.32 -3.00
CA LEU A 60 7.44 1.06 -3.68
C LEU A 60 6.15 0.36 -4.12
N LEU A 61 5.11 0.35 -3.27
CA LEU A 61 3.80 -0.23 -3.61
C LEU A 61 3.18 0.47 -4.82
N ARG A 62 3.22 1.80 -4.86
CA ARG A 62 2.70 2.58 -6.00
C ARG A 62 3.43 2.22 -7.28
N ASP A 63 4.76 2.21 -7.24
CA ASP A 63 5.58 2.00 -8.43
C ASP A 63 5.45 0.56 -8.94
N THR A 64 5.43 -0.43 -8.04
CA THR A 64 5.19 -1.85 -8.39
C THR A 64 3.78 -2.10 -8.90
N THR A 65 2.77 -1.41 -8.37
CA THR A 65 1.39 -1.49 -8.88
C THR A 65 1.32 -0.96 -10.31
N ALA A 66 1.94 0.19 -10.59
CA ALA A 66 1.97 0.76 -11.92
C ALA A 66 2.69 -0.17 -12.92
N ALA A 67 3.85 -0.70 -12.55
CA ALA A 67 4.62 -1.64 -13.38
C ALA A 67 3.83 -2.94 -13.65
N THR A 68 3.14 -3.47 -12.63
CA THR A 68 2.30 -4.67 -12.78
C THR A 68 1.15 -4.41 -13.73
N GLN A 69 0.47 -3.26 -13.62
CA GLN A 69 -0.63 -2.90 -14.50
C GLN A 69 -0.15 -2.72 -15.96
N GLU A 70 1.01 -2.10 -16.16
CA GLU A 70 1.62 -1.97 -17.48
C GLU A 70 1.97 -3.35 -18.07
N ALA A 71 2.61 -4.22 -17.30
CA ALA A 71 2.93 -5.58 -17.73
C ALA A 71 1.68 -6.39 -18.09
N MET A 72 0.62 -6.30 -17.30
CA MET A 72 -0.68 -6.95 -17.60
C MET A 72 -1.30 -6.41 -18.89
N ASN A 73 -1.28 -5.09 -19.08
CA ASN A 73 -1.79 -4.46 -20.29
C ASN A 73 -0.98 -4.89 -21.53
N ALA A 74 0.35 -4.92 -21.42
CA ALA A 74 1.24 -5.37 -22.48
C ALA A 74 0.99 -6.84 -22.84
N ALA A 75 0.84 -7.71 -21.84
CA ALA A 75 0.50 -9.12 -22.04
C ALA A 75 -0.85 -9.27 -22.76
N TYR A 76 -1.88 -8.54 -22.33
CA TYR A 76 -3.20 -8.57 -22.97
C TYR A 76 -3.14 -8.06 -24.43
N ARG A 77 -2.43 -6.96 -24.69
CA ARG A 77 -2.24 -6.42 -26.05
C ARG A 77 -1.50 -7.42 -26.93
N SER A 78 -0.42 -8.03 -26.44
CA SER A 78 0.36 -9.02 -27.19
C SER A 78 -0.47 -10.26 -27.53
N ALA A 79 -1.19 -10.81 -26.55
CA ALA A 79 -2.10 -11.93 -26.77
C ALA A 79 -3.21 -11.58 -27.77
N SER A 80 -3.77 -10.36 -27.65
CA SER A 80 -4.78 -9.86 -28.57
C SER A 80 -4.25 -9.70 -29.99
N PHE A 81 -3.05 -9.13 -30.17
CA PHE A 81 -2.43 -8.97 -31.48
C PHE A 81 -2.19 -10.32 -32.15
N LYS A 82 -1.62 -11.28 -31.42
CA LYS A 82 -1.39 -12.65 -31.92
C LYS A 82 -2.69 -13.35 -32.29
N LEU A 83 -3.74 -13.19 -31.47
CA LEU A 83 -5.06 -13.74 -31.76
C LEU A 83 -5.67 -13.14 -33.04
N ASN A 84 -5.54 -11.83 -33.25
CA ASN A 84 -5.98 -11.18 -34.49
C ASN A 84 -5.21 -11.69 -35.71
N GLY A 85 -3.88 -11.82 -35.60
CA GLY A 85 -3.06 -12.38 -36.67
C GLY A 85 -3.48 -13.80 -37.05
N ALA A 86 -3.74 -14.64 -36.04
CA ALA A 86 -4.23 -16.00 -36.26
C ALA A 86 -5.61 -16.03 -36.93
N MET A 87 -6.56 -15.17 -36.51
CA MET A 87 -7.87 -15.06 -37.16
C MET A 87 -7.77 -14.59 -38.61
N GLY A 88 -6.92 -13.59 -38.88
CA GLY A 88 -6.69 -13.09 -40.24
C GLY A 88 -6.10 -14.14 -41.17
N ALA A 89 -5.18 -14.97 -40.68
CA ALA A 89 -4.58 -16.06 -41.44
C ALA A 89 -5.53 -17.24 -41.69
N LEU A 90 -6.42 -17.55 -40.74
CA LEU A 90 -7.34 -18.70 -40.81
C LEU A 90 -8.67 -18.37 -41.51
N GLY A 91 -8.93 -17.10 -41.83
CA GLY A 91 -10.18 -16.65 -42.43
C GLY A 91 -11.21 -16.23 -41.37
N ASN A 92 -11.74 -15.01 -41.53
CA ASN A 92 -12.58 -14.34 -40.53
C ASN A 92 -13.97 -14.97 -40.33
N ASP A 93 -14.46 -15.75 -41.30
CA ASP A 93 -15.78 -16.39 -41.25
C ASP A 93 -15.75 -17.84 -40.76
N THR A 94 -14.59 -18.33 -40.32
CA THR A 94 -14.44 -19.70 -39.85
C THR A 94 -14.96 -19.88 -38.42
N GLU A 95 -15.37 -21.11 -38.07
CA GLU A 95 -15.69 -21.46 -36.68
C GLU A 95 -14.52 -21.20 -35.72
N ILE A 96 -13.29 -21.24 -36.21
CA ILE A 96 -12.08 -20.94 -35.44
C ILE A 96 -12.02 -19.44 -35.07
N ALA A 97 -12.40 -18.53 -36.00
CA ALA A 97 -12.51 -17.10 -35.69
C ALA A 97 -13.60 -16.81 -34.65
N LYS A 98 -14.73 -17.53 -34.68
CA LYS A 98 -15.78 -17.44 -33.66
C LYS A 98 -15.29 -17.92 -32.28
N GLN A 99 -14.47 -18.97 -32.23
CA GLN A 99 -13.84 -19.43 -30.98
C GLN A 99 -12.87 -18.40 -30.40
N ALA A 100 -12.06 -17.76 -31.25
CA ALA A 100 -11.18 -16.66 -30.86
C ALA A 100 -11.94 -15.44 -30.31
N ALA A 101 -13.05 -15.05 -30.93
CA ALA A 101 -13.92 -13.99 -30.40
C ALA A 101 -14.51 -14.35 -29.02
N ARG A 102 -14.89 -15.62 -28.81
CA ARG A 102 -15.37 -16.13 -27.51
C ARG A 102 -14.29 -16.12 -26.43
N LEU A 103 -13.01 -16.33 -26.78
CA LEU A 103 -11.88 -16.22 -25.85
C LEU A 103 -11.76 -14.78 -25.30
N ARG A 104 -11.83 -13.76 -26.16
CA ARG A 104 -11.83 -12.35 -25.71
C ARG A 104 -13.06 -11.98 -24.88
N SER A 105 -14.25 -12.42 -25.31
CA SER A 105 -15.52 -12.12 -24.62
C SER A 105 -15.60 -12.71 -23.21
N ARG A 106 -14.91 -13.83 -22.93
CA ARG A 106 -14.85 -14.41 -21.58
C ARG A 106 -14.11 -13.53 -20.58
N ILE A 107 -13.03 -12.87 -21.01
CA ILE A 107 -12.24 -11.99 -20.14
C ILE A 107 -13.05 -10.75 -19.76
N SER A 108 -13.72 -10.11 -20.73
CA SER A 108 -14.53 -8.91 -20.49
C SER A 108 -15.79 -9.18 -19.65
N ARG A 109 -16.41 -10.36 -19.79
CA ARG A 109 -17.55 -10.75 -18.95
C ARG A 109 -17.14 -11.04 -17.49
N LYS A 110 -16.02 -11.72 -17.27
CA LYS A 110 -15.49 -11.93 -15.91
C LYS A 110 -15.16 -10.61 -15.23
N ALA A 111 -14.56 -9.66 -15.96
CA ALA A 111 -14.25 -8.34 -15.43
C ALA A 111 -15.51 -7.56 -14.97
N ARG A 112 -16.60 -7.61 -15.76
CA ARG A 112 -17.87 -6.95 -15.39
C ARG A 112 -18.58 -7.61 -14.20
N LYS A 113 -18.57 -8.94 -14.12
CA LYS A 113 -19.19 -9.66 -13.01
C LYS A 113 -18.50 -9.33 -11.68
N ASN A 114 -17.17 -9.34 -11.67
CA ASN A 114 -16.40 -9.01 -10.47
C ASN A 114 -16.63 -7.56 -10.01
N ALA A 115 -16.84 -6.62 -10.95
CA ALA A 115 -17.14 -5.23 -10.62
C ALA A 115 -18.54 -5.06 -10.00
N ASP A 116 -19.54 -5.82 -10.47
CA ASP A 116 -20.91 -5.80 -9.90
C ASP A 116 -20.96 -6.42 -8.49
N ASP A 117 -20.19 -7.49 -8.26
CA ASP A 117 -20.08 -8.14 -6.95
C ASP A 117 -19.42 -7.20 -5.92
N THR A 118 -18.35 -6.47 -6.29
CA THR A 118 -17.72 -5.49 -5.39
C THR A 118 -18.58 -4.28 -5.04
N VAL A 119 -19.56 -3.92 -5.87
CA VAL A 119 -20.48 -2.79 -5.61
C VAL A 119 -21.60 -3.21 -4.66
N LYS A 120 -22.02 -4.48 -4.70
CA LYS A 120 -23.03 -5.03 -3.78
C LYS A 120 -22.51 -5.26 -2.37
N ASP A 121 -21.23 -5.61 -2.22
CA ASP A 121 -20.62 -5.79 -0.90
C ASP A 121 -20.28 -4.44 -0.21
N ALA A 122 -20.32 -3.33 -0.94
CA ALA A 122 -20.03 -1.98 -0.45
C ALA A 122 -21.29 -1.13 -0.15
N ALA A 123 -22.49 -1.68 -0.35
CA ALA A 123 -23.79 -1.04 -0.13
C ALA A 123 -24.57 -1.73 0.99
#